data_AF-A0A6N0ZEP9-F1
#
_entry.id   AF-A0A6N0ZEP9-F1
#
_cell.length_a   1.000
_cell.length_b   1.000
_cell.length_c   1.000
_cell.angle_alpha   90.00
_cell.angle_beta   90.00
_cell.angle_gamma   90.00
#
_symmetry.space_group_name_H-M   'P 1'
#
loop_
_entity.id
_entity.type
_entity.pdbx_description
1 polymer ?
#
loop_
_entity_poly.entity_id
_entity_poly.type
_entity_poly.pdbx_seq_one_letter_code
_entity_poly.pdbx_strand_id
1 'polypeptide(L)'
;MRAPDLIVLPDTVSACRERLVALQGEIASIKTQIATADIARQARRGTLDAQAFHRARTALAFKQQEAARVSAQLATLTGGLARDHFKDTLLDVLREQLPDDAWQSALTVARSRQGQEVRHG
;
A
#
# COMPACT_ATOMS: atom_id res chain seq x y z
N MET A 1 7.39 19.47 20.35
CA MET A 1 6.69 18.22 19.96
C MET A 1 6.14 18.41 18.56
N ARG A 2 6.70 17.70 17.55
CA ARG A 2 6.21 17.75 16.16
C ARG A 2 5.20 16.61 16.02
N ALA A 3 3.99 16.92 15.57
CA ALA A 3 2.95 15.90 15.35
C ALA A 3 3.51 14.78 14.47
N PRO A 4 3.13 13.50 14.70
CA PRO A 4 3.51 12.45 13.78
C PRO A 4 2.92 12.80 12.42
N ASP A 5 3.78 12.94 11.39
CA ASP A 5 3.33 12.96 10.00
C ASP A 5 2.52 11.68 9.80
N LEU A 6 1.20 11.82 9.82
CA LEU A 6 0.29 10.77 9.41
C LEU A 6 0.58 10.59 7.92
N ILE A 7 1.36 9.56 7.59
CA ILE A 7 1.54 9.13 6.22
C ILE A 7 0.15 8.84 5.68
N VAL A 8 -0.37 9.75 4.86
CA VAL A 8 -1.64 9.56 4.15
C VAL A 8 -1.38 8.50 3.10
N LEU A 9 -1.93 7.31 3.32
CA LEU A 9 -1.78 6.21 2.39
C LEU A 9 -2.69 6.44 1.18
N PRO A 10 -2.19 6.24 -0.05
CA PRO A 10 -3.05 6.29 -1.22
C PRO A 10 -4.12 5.20 -1.15
N ASP A 11 -5.30 5.53 -1.67
CA ASP A 11 -6.52 4.74 -1.67
C ASP A 11 -6.77 4.03 -3.02
N THR A 12 -5.98 4.34 -4.05
CA THR A 12 -6.06 3.68 -5.36
C THR A 12 -4.78 2.91 -5.69
N VAL A 13 -4.93 1.85 -6.49
CA VAL A 13 -3.81 1.03 -6.98
C VAL A 13 -2.80 1.86 -7.79
N SER A 14 -3.27 2.77 -8.65
CA SER A 14 -2.38 3.65 -9.43
C SER A 14 -1.58 4.58 -8.54
N ALA A 15 -2.25 5.27 -7.62
CA ALA A 15 -1.59 6.21 -6.72
C ALA A 15 -0.59 5.50 -5.78
N CYS A 16 -0.91 4.29 -5.32
CA CYS A 16 0.05 3.45 -4.58
C CYS A 16 1.30 3.13 -5.40
N ARG A 17 1.15 2.76 -6.68
CA ARG A 17 2.28 2.46 -7.56
C ARG A 17 3.13 3.70 -7.83
N GLU A 18 2.50 4.83 -8.15
CA GLU A 18 3.18 6.11 -8.37
C GLU A 18 3.96 6.53 -7.12
N ARG A 19 3.34 6.41 -5.93
CA ARG A 19 4.01 6.73 -4.67
C ARG A 19 5.19 5.80 -4.38
N LEU A 20 5.07 4.51 -4.68
CA LEU A 20 6.18 3.56 -4.52
C LEU A 20 7.37 3.92 -5.42
N VAL A 21 7.13 4.30 -6.68
CA VAL A 21 8.19 4.74 -7.59
C VAL A 21 8.88 6.00 -7.06
N ALA A 22 8.10 6.98 -6.60
CA ALA A 22 8.66 8.19 -5.98
C ALA A 22 9.53 7.85 -4.75
N LEU A 23 9.03 6.99 -3.86
CA LEU A 23 9.78 6.56 -2.66
C LEU A 23 11.05 5.79 -3.01
N GLN A 24 11.04 4.96 -4.04
CA GLN A 24 12.24 4.28 -4.53
C GLN A 24 13.29 5.28 -5.02
N GLY A 25 12.88 6.32 -5.74
CA GLY A 25 13.75 7.43 -6.16
C GLY A 25 14.33 8.20 -4.98
N GLU A 26 13.50 8.56 -4.00
CA GLU A 26 13.93 9.24 -2.77
C GLU A 26 14.95 8.39 -1.98
N ILE A 27 14.68 7.09 -1.80
CA ILE A 27 15.58 6.13 -1.15
C ILE A 27 16.92 6.02 -1.89
N ALA A 28 16.88 5.88 -3.23
CA ALA A 28 18.08 5.81 -4.05
C ALA A 28 18.92 7.09 -3.92
N SER A 29 18.28 8.26 -3.94
CA SER A 29 18.94 9.55 -3.74
C SER A 29 19.65 9.62 -2.39
N ILE A 30 18.99 9.23 -1.29
CA ILE A 30 19.62 9.22 0.05
C ILE A 30 20.82 8.26 0.09
N LYS A 31 20.70 7.07 -0.49
CA LYS A 31 21.82 6.11 -0.57
C LYS A 31 23.00 6.68 -1.35
N THR A 32 22.74 7.34 -2.48
CA THR A 32 23.77 8.00 -3.28
C THR A 32 24.47 9.12 -2.51
N GLN A 33 23.73 9.93 -1.75
CA GLN A 33 24.31 10.97 -0.90
C GLN A 33 25.22 10.39 0.18
N ILE A 34 24.78 9.30 0.85
CA ILE A 34 25.60 8.61 1.86
C ILE A 34 26.89 8.07 1.22
N ALA A 35 26.79 7.40 0.07
CA ALA A 35 27.95 6.86 -0.63
C ALA A 35 28.92 7.97 -1.10
N THR A 36 28.39 9.06 -1.64
CA THR A 36 29.19 10.21 -2.09
C THR A 36 29.92 10.86 -0.92
N ALA A 37 29.25 11.05 0.22
CA ALA A 37 29.87 11.57 1.43
C ALA A 37 30.95 10.62 1.98
N ASP A 38 30.72 9.30 1.88
CA ASP A 38 31.71 8.28 2.27
C ASP A 38 32.97 8.34 1.40
N ILE A 39 32.82 8.41 0.07
CA ILE A 39 33.93 8.56 -0.89
C ILE A 39 34.73 9.83 -0.60
N ALA A 40 34.04 10.97 -0.44
CA ALA A 40 34.68 12.25 -0.13
C ALA A 40 35.45 12.20 1.22
N ARG A 41 34.88 11.51 2.22
CA ARG A 41 35.56 11.28 3.51
C ARG A 41 36.82 10.43 3.34
N GLN A 42 36.75 9.34 2.58
CA GLN A 42 37.89 8.47 2.33
C GLN A 42 39.02 9.20 1.59
N ALA A 43 38.68 9.98 0.55
CA ALA A 43 39.65 10.75 -0.23
C ALA A 43 40.44 11.75 0.63
N ARG A 44 39.79 12.40 1.59
CA ARG A 44 40.43 13.36 2.51
C ARG A 44 41.04 12.73 3.77
N ARG A 45 40.99 11.40 3.92
CA ARG A 45 41.35 10.66 5.16
C ARG A 45 40.71 11.25 6.44
N GLY A 46 39.49 11.78 6.28
CA GLY A 46 38.80 12.49 7.36
C GLY A 46 37.98 11.54 8.25
N THR A 47 37.59 12.03 9.42
CA THR A 47 36.64 11.32 10.29
C THR A 47 35.21 11.44 9.74
N LEU A 48 34.36 10.48 10.13
CA LEU A 48 32.94 10.50 9.79
C LEU A 48 32.22 11.53 10.67
N ASP A 49 31.42 12.40 10.05
CA ASP A 49 30.43 13.18 10.79
C ASP A 49 29.29 12.25 11.22
N ALA A 50 29.37 11.80 12.47
CA ALA A 50 28.41 10.86 13.06
C ALA A 50 26.98 11.42 13.07
N GLN A 51 26.80 12.72 13.25
CA GLN A 51 25.48 13.33 13.31
C GLN A 51 24.87 13.40 11.91
N ALA A 52 25.63 13.83 10.90
CA ALA A 52 25.16 13.83 9.52
C ALA A 52 24.82 12.42 9.02
N PHE A 53 25.67 11.43 9.32
CA PHE A 53 25.42 10.05 8.96
C PHE A 53 24.18 9.47 9.66
N HIS A 54 24.03 9.73 10.95
CA HIS A 54 22.85 9.29 11.70
C HIS A 54 21.57 9.92 11.13
N ARG A 55 21.57 11.23 10.82
CA ARG A 55 20.41 11.89 10.17
C ARG A 55 20.06 11.24 8.83
N ALA A 56 21.05 10.96 7.98
CA ALA A 56 20.83 10.31 6.69
C ALA A 56 20.27 8.89 6.85
N ARG A 57 20.77 8.12 7.83
CA ARG A 57 20.24 6.79 8.15
C ARG A 57 18.80 6.85 8.65
N THR A 58 18.47 7.80 9.51
CA THR A 58 17.11 7.98 10.02
C THR A 58 16.15 8.37 8.90
N ALA A 59 16.56 9.28 8.02
CA ALA A 59 15.76 9.64 6.83
C ALA A 59 15.54 8.43 5.90
N LEU A 60 16.59 7.62 5.66
CA LEU A 60 16.48 6.39 4.88
C LEU A 60 15.50 5.40 5.50
N ALA A 61 15.62 5.15 6.81
CA ALA A 61 14.74 4.23 7.53
C ALA A 61 13.27 4.68 7.48
N PHE A 62 13.03 5.99 7.63
CA PHE A 62 11.68 6.55 7.51
C PHE A 62 11.09 6.30 6.11
N LYS A 63 11.87 6.55 5.04
CA LYS A 63 11.41 6.32 3.66
C LYS A 63 11.19 4.84 3.33
N GLN A 64 12.02 3.96 3.89
CA GLN A 64 11.81 2.51 3.77
C GLN A 64 10.53 2.06 4.50
N GLN A 65 10.26 2.61 5.68
CA GLN A 65 9.02 2.34 6.41
C GLN A 65 7.80 2.83 5.65
N GLU A 66 7.87 4.03 5.07
CA GLU A 66 6.81 4.58 4.22
C GLU A 66 6.54 3.67 3.01
N ALA A 67 7.60 3.23 2.31
CA ALA A 67 7.48 2.31 1.17
C ALA A 67 6.84 0.97 1.57
N ALA A 68 7.22 0.41 2.73
CA ALA A 68 6.61 -0.82 3.24
C ALA A 68 5.11 -0.66 3.50
N ARG A 69 4.68 0.48 4.07
CA ARG A 69 3.26 0.76 4.32
C ARG A 69 2.47 0.92 3.02
N VAL A 70 3.00 1.66 2.04
CA VAL A 70 2.34 1.82 0.73
C VAL A 70 2.26 0.48 -0.01
N SER A 71 3.29 -0.36 0.09
CA SER A 71 3.28 -1.72 -0.49
C SER A 71 2.22 -2.61 0.15
N ALA A 72 2.05 -2.53 1.48
CA ALA A 72 1.00 -3.28 2.17
C ALA A 72 -0.41 -2.82 1.76
N GLN A 73 -0.61 -1.50 1.63
CA GLN A 73 -1.87 -0.94 1.14
C GLN A 73 -2.18 -1.37 -0.29
N LEU A 74 -1.18 -1.36 -1.17
CA LEU A 74 -1.31 -1.88 -2.53
C LEU A 74 -1.77 -3.34 -2.53
N ALA A 75 -1.18 -4.18 -1.69
CA ALA A 75 -1.56 -5.59 -1.58
C ALA A 75 -3.03 -5.73 -1.14
N THR A 76 -3.47 -4.97 -0.13
CA THR A 76 -4.87 -4.93 0.32
C THR A 76 -5.83 -4.56 -0.81
N LEU A 77 -5.54 -3.46 -1.53
CA LEU A 77 -6.39 -2.98 -2.63
C LEU A 77 -6.47 -4.01 -3.77
N THR A 78 -5.33 -4.60 -4.15
CA THR A 78 -5.31 -5.64 -5.20
C THR A 78 -6.02 -6.92 -4.78
N GLY A 79 -5.96 -7.30 -3.50
CA GLY A 79 -6.71 -8.43 -2.96
C GLY A 79 -8.22 -8.19 -2.97
N GLY A 80 -8.66 -6.95 -2.70
CA GLY A 80 -10.05 -6.53 -2.85
C GLY A 80 -10.55 -6.68 -4.28
N LEU A 81 -9.80 -6.13 -5.25
CA LEU A 81 -10.14 -6.23 -6.67
C LEU A 81 -10.24 -7.68 -7.15
N ALA A 82 -9.31 -8.55 -6.74
CA ALA A 82 -9.34 -9.97 -7.10
C ALA A 82 -10.56 -10.69 -6.50
N ARG A 83 -10.91 -10.37 -5.24
CA ARG A 83 -12.12 -10.91 -4.59
C ARG A 83 -13.39 -10.47 -5.31
N ASP A 84 -13.50 -9.20 -5.66
CA ASP A 84 -14.68 -8.68 -6.34
C ASP A 84 -14.82 -9.27 -7.75
N HIS A 85 -13.73 -9.32 -8.52
CA HIS A 85 -13.73 -9.99 -9.82
C HIS A 85 -14.14 -11.46 -9.71
N PHE A 86 -13.64 -12.18 -8.69
CA PHE A 86 -14.05 -13.56 -8.44
C PHE A 86 -15.55 -13.67 -8.11
N LYS A 87 -16.09 -12.77 -7.27
CA LYS A 87 -17.51 -12.73 -6.94
C LYS A 87 -18.36 -12.49 -8.18
N ASP A 88 -17.96 -11.55 -9.05
CA ASP A 88 -18.67 -11.26 -10.29
C ASP A 88 -18.66 -12.47 -11.22
N THR A 89 -17.49 -13.09 -11.42
CA THR A 89 -17.36 -14.32 -12.23
C THR A 89 -18.20 -15.47 -11.67
N LEU A 90 -18.22 -15.64 -10.34
CA LEU A 90 -19.04 -16.66 -9.68
C LEU A 90 -20.53 -16.38 -9.88
N LEU A 91 -20.96 -15.12 -9.79
CA LEU A 91 -22.35 -14.74 -10.02
C LEU A 91 -22.78 -15.02 -11.46
N ASP A 92 -21.91 -14.76 -12.45
CA ASP A 92 -22.17 -15.09 -13.86
C ASP A 92 -22.37 -16.61 -14.04
N VAL A 93 -21.45 -17.42 -13.51
CA VAL A 93 -21.54 -18.89 -13.56
C VAL A 93 -22.82 -19.39 -12.88
N LEU A 94 -23.15 -18.86 -11.70
CA LEU A 94 -24.36 -19.25 -10.98
C LEU A 94 -25.62 -18.82 -11.73
N ARG A 95 -25.60 -17.67 -12.41
CA ARG A 95 -26.75 -17.18 -13.16
C ARG A 95 -27.06 -18.08 -14.36
N GLU A 96 -26.04 -18.60 -15.02
CA GLU A 96 -26.19 -19.54 -16.14
C GLU A 96 -26.71 -20.90 -15.70
N GLN A 97 -26.32 -21.37 -14.50
CA GLN A 97 -26.65 -22.72 -14.04
C GLN A 97 -27.93 -22.82 -13.20
N LEU A 98 -28.37 -21.74 -12.56
CA LEU A 98 -29.55 -21.76 -11.70
C LEU A 98 -30.82 -21.46 -12.49
N PRO A 99 -31.91 -22.23 -12.27
CA PRO A 99 -33.22 -21.86 -12.77
C PRO A 99 -33.70 -20.55 -12.11
N ASP A 100 -34.57 -19.83 -12.81
CA ASP A 100 -34.95 -18.46 -12.46
C ASP A 100 -35.59 -18.34 -11.08
N ASP A 101 -36.39 -19.32 -10.67
CA ASP A 101 -37.02 -19.36 -9.34
C ASP A 101 -35.99 -19.50 -8.21
N ALA A 102 -35.00 -20.38 -8.38
CA ALA A 102 -33.90 -20.55 -7.46
C ALA A 102 -33.03 -19.28 -7.37
N TRP A 103 -32.79 -18.62 -8.51
CA TRP A 103 -32.08 -17.34 -8.56
C TRP A 103 -32.81 -16.22 -7.79
N GLN A 104 -34.12 -16.07 -8.00
CA GLN A 104 -34.93 -15.06 -7.29
C GLN A 104 -34.99 -15.32 -5.78
N SER A 105 -35.08 -16.60 -5.37
CA SER A 105 -35.03 -16.99 -3.97
C SER A 105 -33.68 -16.59 -3.34
N ALA A 106 -32.56 -16.87 -4.02
CA ALA A 106 -31.23 -16.49 -3.56
C ALA A 106 -31.07 -14.96 -3.42
N LEU A 107 -31.53 -14.17 -4.41
CA LEU A 107 -31.50 -12.71 -4.33
C LEU A 107 -32.34 -12.16 -3.18
N THR A 108 -33.51 -12.75 -2.92
CA THR A 108 -34.38 -12.36 -1.80
C THR A 108 -33.69 -12.58 -0.46
N VAL A 109 -33.06 -13.74 -0.27
CA VAL A 109 -32.28 -14.05 0.94
C VAL A 109 -31.08 -13.11 1.09
N ALA A 110 -30.34 -12.87 0.00
CA ALA A 110 -29.17 -11.97 0.03
C ALA A 110 -29.55 -10.54 0.45
N ARG A 111 -30.62 -9.98 -0.12
CA ARG A 111 -31.12 -8.65 0.25
C ARG A 111 -31.58 -8.57 1.71
N SER A 112 -32.25 -9.61 2.21
CA SER A 112 -32.68 -9.68 3.61
C SER A 112 -31.48 -9.65 4.55
N ARG A 113 -30.42 -10.43 4.28
CA ARG A 113 -29.19 -10.46 5.07
C ARG A 113 -28.44 -9.12 5.02
N GLN A 114 -28.33 -8.51 3.84
CA GLN A 114 -27.69 -7.20 3.69
C GLN A 114 -28.42 -6.12 4.51
N GLY A 115 -29.76 -6.11 4.50
CA GLY A 115 -30.55 -5.19 5.30
C GLY A 115 -30.39 -5.38 6.81
N GLN A 116 -30.04 -6.60 7.27
CA GLN A 116 -29.72 -6.87 8.67
C GLN A 116 -28.34 -6.35 9.06
N GLU A 117 -27.31 -6.55 8.22
CA GLU A 117 -25.97 -6.02 8.48
C GLU A 117 -25.96 -4.48 8.56
N VAL A 118 -26.69 -3.79 7.67
CA VAL A 118 -26.79 -2.32 7.67
C VAL A 118 -27.54 -1.77 8.91
N ARG A 119 -28.37 -2.58 9.57
CA ARG A 119 -29.04 -2.19 10.82
C ARG A 119 -28.19 -2.42 12.07
N HIS A 120 -27.11 -3.21 11.97
CA HIS A 120 -26.29 -3.63 13.10
C HIS A 120 -24.85 -3.08 13.07
N GLY A 121 -24.45 -2.39 12.00
CA GLY A 121 -23.21 -1.60 11.90
C GLY A 121 -23.49 -0.10 12.03
#